data_AF-A0A5Q4EEG9-F1
#
_entry.id   AF-A0A5Q4EEG9-F1
#
_cell.length_a   1.000
_cell.length_b   1.000
_cell.length_c   1.000
_cell.angle_alpha   90.00
_cell.angle_beta   90.00
_cell.angle_gamma   90.00
#
_symmetry.space_group_name_H-M   'P 1'
#
loop_
_entity.id
_entity.type
_entity.pdbx_description
1 polymer ?
#
loop_
_entity_poly.entity_id
_entity_poly.type
_entity_poly.pdbx_seq_one_letter_code
_entity_poly.pdbx_strand_id
1 'polypeptide(L)'
;MAMLISMHLCFLNQGQAEQDAEFKTFLNDQRQRQAQWQKELEVSSGEAEAAYRFLRWCDRLSLILAQRQVPVGGRQLDITHGPDDQLYRVYRLDCGHLGVTPWPFSCKKLTVAVDACYLSQLQFATNDELRAALADAPRKTVEWTFAKP
;
A
#
# COMPACT_ATOMS: atom_id res chain seq x y z
N MET A 1 6.10 -2.80 14.55
CA MET A 1 5.42 -1.79 13.69
C MET A 1 6.33 -0.60 13.37
N ALA A 2 6.99 0.03 14.36
CA ALA A 2 7.90 1.17 14.14
C ALA A 2 8.99 0.92 13.07
N MET A 3 9.61 -0.27 13.07
CA MET A 3 10.62 -0.64 12.08
C MET A 3 10.09 -0.60 10.64
N LEU A 4 8.92 -1.19 10.37
CA LEU A 4 8.35 -1.22 9.01
C LEU A 4 7.94 0.18 8.53
N ILE A 5 7.44 1.03 9.43
CA ILE A 5 7.14 2.44 9.14
C ILE A 5 8.44 3.18 8.77
N SER A 6 9.50 2.98 9.56
CA SER A 6 10.82 3.56 9.28
C SER A 6 11.36 3.12 7.91
N MET A 7 11.25 1.83 7.58
CA MET A 7 11.63 1.31 6.26
C MET A 7 10.79 1.94 5.13
N HIS A 8 9.50 2.17 5.36
CA HIS A 8 8.63 2.82 4.40
C HIS A 8 8.98 4.28 4.17
N LEU A 9 9.26 5.04 5.23
CA LEU A 9 9.75 6.42 5.14
C LEU A 9 11.08 6.48 4.38
N CYS A 10 11.98 5.53 4.66
CA CYS A 10 13.22 5.42 3.92
C CYS A 10 12.99 5.17 2.43
N PHE A 11 12.03 4.33 2.06
CA PHE A 11 11.69 4.02 0.68
C PHE A 11 11.01 5.18 -0.07
N LEU A 12 10.02 5.83 0.54
CA LEU A 12 9.27 6.92 -0.11
C LEU A 12 10.15 8.12 -0.46
N ASN A 13 11.23 8.33 0.31
CA ASN A 13 12.03 9.54 0.23
C ASN A 13 13.47 9.30 -0.23
N GLN A 14 13.75 8.16 -0.89
CA GLN A 14 15.12 7.84 -1.36
C GLN A 14 15.70 8.92 -2.28
N GLY A 15 14.87 9.55 -3.13
CA GLY A 15 15.31 10.62 -4.03
C GLY A 15 15.51 11.99 -3.37
N GLN A 16 14.93 12.25 -2.20
CA GLN A 16 15.07 13.54 -1.51
C GLN A 16 16.40 13.66 -0.74
N ALA A 17 17.01 12.52 -0.40
CA ALA A 17 18.30 12.46 0.29
C ALA A 17 19.46 13.13 -0.47
N GLU A 18 19.31 13.31 -1.79
CA GLU A 18 20.30 13.94 -2.66
C GLU A 18 20.17 15.46 -2.67
N GLN A 19 19.03 16.00 -2.26
CA GLN A 19 18.66 17.41 -2.41
C GLN A 19 18.61 18.16 -1.07
N ASP A 20 18.53 17.44 0.06
CA ASP A 20 18.39 18.02 1.40
C ASP A 20 19.25 17.28 2.44
N ALA A 21 20.18 18.01 3.08
CA ALA A 21 21.11 17.47 4.08
C ALA A 21 20.43 17.12 5.42
N GLU A 22 19.41 17.88 5.83
CA GLU A 22 18.63 17.57 7.03
C GLU A 22 17.86 16.26 6.80
N PHE A 23 17.23 16.15 5.62
CA PHE A 23 16.49 14.97 5.24
C PHE A 23 17.39 13.73 5.13
N LYS A 24 18.59 13.88 4.56
CA LYS A 24 19.61 12.82 4.52
C LYS A 24 19.99 12.35 5.93
N THR A 25 20.16 13.27 6.88
CA THR A 25 20.48 12.97 8.27
C THR A 25 19.35 12.17 8.92
N PHE A 26 18.10 12.63 8.77
CA PHE A 26 16.93 11.91 9.25
C PHE A 26 16.86 10.47 8.72
N LEU A 27 17.09 10.26 7.42
CA LEU A 27 17.07 8.92 6.81
C LEU A 27 18.19 8.02 7.33
N ASN A 28 19.35 8.57 7.67
CA ASN A 28 20.44 7.82 8.28
C ASN A 28 20.08 7.40 9.72
N ASP A 29 19.49 8.29 10.50
CA ASP A 29 19.01 7.96 11.85
C ASP A 29 17.95 6.87 11.81
N GLN A 30 17.03 6.91 10.83
CA GLN A 30 16.05 5.85 10.61
C GLN A 30 16.72 4.49 10.35
N ARG A 31 17.74 4.43 9.50
CA ARG A 31 18.48 3.18 9.23
C ARG A 31 19.23 2.65 10.45
N GLN A 32 19.82 3.54 11.26
CA GLN A 32 20.47 3.14 12.52
C GLN A 32 19.45 2.53 13.49
N ARG A 33 18.27 3.14 13.63
CA ARG A 33 17.18 2.60 14.45
C ARG A 33 16.67 1.26 13.94
N GLN A 34 16.58 1.07 12.63
CA GLN A 34 16.24 -0.24 12.04
C GLN A 34 17.23 -1.33 12.44
N ALA A 35 18.54 -1.05 12.37
CA ALA A 35 19.57 -1.99 12.80
C ALA A 35 19.52 -2.28 14.30
N GLN A 36 19.17 -1.28 15.12
CA GLN A 36 18.95 -1.46 16.55
C GLN A 36 17.74 -2.37 16.82
N TRP A 37 16.58 -2.08 16.21
CA TRP A 37 15.38 -2.89 16.38
C TRP A 37 15.55 -4.33 15.88
N GLN A 38 16.31 -4.56 14.82
CA GLN A 38 16.65 -5.92 14.37
C GLN A 38 17.36 -6.72 15.47
N LYS A 39 18.31 -6.10 16.18
CA LYS A 39 19.01 -6.74 17.29
C LYS A 39 18.10 -6.99 18.48
N GLU A 40 17.30 -5.99 18.86
CA GLU A 40 16.38 -6.07 20.01
C GLU A 40 15.26 -7.09 19.81
N LEU A 41 14.80 -7.25 18.57
CA LEU A 41 13.74 -8.18 18.20
C LEU A 41 14.27 -9.55 17.76
N GLU A 42 15.59 -9.72 17.70
CA GLU A 42 16.26 -10.94 17.20
C GLU A 42 15.81 -11.32 15.78
N VAL A 43 15.54 -10.32 14.93
CA VAL A 43 15.08 -10.50 13.55
C VAL A 43 16.23 -10.28 12.59
N SER A 44 16.44 -11.24 11.68
CA SER A 44 17.44 -11.10 10.62
C SER A 44 17.05 -10.02 9.60
N SER A 45 18.05 -9.49 8.88
CA SER A 45 17.76 -8.51 7.82
C SER A 45 16.84 -9.07 6.74
N GLY A 46 16.97 -10.37 6.41
CA GLY A 46 16.12 -11.03 5.42
C GLY A 46 14.66 -11.15 5.87
N GLU A 47 14.42 -11.46 7.14
CA GLU A 47 13.05 -11.51 7.70
C GLU A 47 12.41 -10.11 7.75
N ALA A 48 13.17 -9.10 8.16
CA ALA A 48 12.72 -7.71 8.16
C ALA A 48 12.34 -7.24 6.75
N GLU A 49 13.16 -7.60 5.75
CA GLU A 49 12.89 -7.28 4.36
C GLU A 49 11.66 -8.01 3.82
N ALA A 50 11.50 -9.31 4.11
CA ALA A 50 10.33 -10.08 3.70
C ALA A 50 9.04 -9.51 4.30
N ALA A 51 9.05 -9.15 5.59
CA ALA A 51 7.93 -8.48 6.25
C ALA A 51 7.63 -7.11 5.61
N TYR A 52 8.66 -6.36 5.23
CA TYR A 52 8.49 -5.09 4.55
C TYR A 52 7.96 -5.25 3.12
N ARG A 53 8.39 -6.26 2.36
CA ARG A 53 7.83 -6.57 1.04
C ARG A 53 6.34 -6.90 1.13
N PHE A 54 5.93 -7.66 2.15
CA PHE A 54 4.51 -7.91 2.40
C PHE A 54 3.73 -6.60 2.67
N LEU A 55 4.25 -5.71 3.50
CA LEU A 55 3.63 -4.40 3.75
C LEU A 55 3.49 -3.58 2.47
N ARG A 56 4.56 -3.48 1.66
CA ARG A 56 4.54 -2.75 0.38
C ARG A 56 3.54 -3.35 -0.61
N TRP A 57 3.42 -4.67 -0.63
CA TRP A 57 2.46 -5.35 -1.49
C TRP A 57 1.02 -4.97 -1.09
N CYS A 58 0.71 -4.98 0.21
CA CYS A 58 -0.59 -4.55 0.73
C CYS A 58 -0.87 -3.08 0.41
N ASP A 59 0.09 -2.19 0.66
CA ASP A 59 0.00 -0.76 0.35
C ASP A 59 -0.30 -0.54 -1.14
N ARG A 60 0.51 -1.12 -2.03
CA ARG A 60 0.34 -0.96 -3.47
C ARG A 60 -0.98 -1.52 -3.98
N LEU A 61 -1.39 -2.71 -3.52
CA LEU A 61 -2.69 -3.27 -3.91
C LEU A 61 -3.84 -2.37 -3.44
N SER A 62 -3.80 -1.90 -2.19
CA SER A 62 -4.85 -1.01 -1.66
C SER A 62 -4.97 0.29 -2.45
N LEU A 63 -3.85 0.88 -2.88
CA LEU A 63 -3.83 2.08 -3.72
C LEU A 63 -4.40 1.81 -5.11
N ILE A 64 -4.07 0.67 -5.73
CA ILE A 64 -4.64 0.27 -7.03
C ILE A 64 -6.17 0.18 -6.94
N LEU A 65 -6.69 -0.43 -5.86
CA LEU A 65 -8.13 -0.56 -5.64
C LEU A 65 -8.80 0.80 -5.39
N ALA A 66 -8.30 1.55 -4.41
CA ALA A 66 -8.88 2.83 -4.00
C ALA A 66 -8.84 3.88 -5.12
N GLN A 67 -7.79 3.86 -5.95
CA GLN A 67 -7.66 4.75 -7.11
C GLN A 67 -8.29 4.18 -8.39
N ARG A 68 -8.96 3.03 -8.31
CA ARG A 68 -9.67 2.39 -9.44
C ARG A 68 -8.78 2.14 -10.66
N GLN A 69 -7.53 1.75 -10.43
CA GLN A 69 -6.50 1.61 -11.47
C GLN A 69 -6.54 0.26 -12.21
N VAL A 70 -7.33 -0.72 -11.76
CA VAL A 70 -7.38 -2.04 -12.41
C VAL A 70 -7.94 -1.89 -13.84
N PRO A 71 -7.15 -2.22 -14.88
CA PRO A 71 -7.57 -2.07 -16.26
C PRO A 71 -8.79 -2.93 -16.63
N VAL A 72 -9.49 -2.51 -17.68
CA VAL A 72 -10.53 -3.32 -18.33
C VAL A 72 -9.91 -4.33 -19.30
N GLY A 73 -10.68 -5.37 -19.67
CA GLY A 73 -10.29 -6.34 -20.70
C GLY A 73 -9.15 -7.28 -20.28
N GLY A 74 -9.09 -7.68 -19.01
CA GLY A 74 -8.16 -8.70 -18.53
C GLY A 74 -6.67 -8.28 -18.48
N ARG A 75 -6.33 -7.03 -18.80
CA ARG A 75 -4.94 -6.57 -18.74
C ARG A 75 -4.43 -6.59 -17.29
N GLN A 76 -3.22 -7.10 -17.12
CA GLN A 76 -2.57 -7.22 -15.83
C GLN A 76 -1.86 -5.93 -15.44
N LEU A 77 -1.95 -5.58 -14.17
CA LEU A 77 -1.20 -4.50 -13.55
C LEU A 77 -0.30 -5.08 -12.46
N ASP A 78 0.96 -4.71 -12.48
CA ASP A 78 1.91 -5.11 -11.44
C ASP A 78 1.55 -4.45 -10.10
N ILE A 79 1.47 -5.28 -9.06
CA ILE A 79 1.39 -4.83 -7.67
C ILE A 79 2.83 -4.51 -7.24
N THR A 80 3.54 -5.48 -6.66
CA THR A 80 4.98 -5.48 -6.36
C THR A 80 5.42 -6.93 -6.15
N HIS A 81 6.70 -7.12 -5.82
CA HIS A 81 7.15 -8.38 -5.24
C HIS A 81 6.51 -8.62 -3.86
N GLY A 82 6.11 -9.88 -3.61
CA GLY A 82 5.58 -10.35 -2.33
C GLY A 82 6.68 -10.72 -1.31
N PRO A 83 6.32 -11.26 -0.14
CA PRO A 83 7.29 -11.73 0.85
C PRO A 83 8.20 -12.84 0.33
N ASP A 84 7.69 -13.65 -0.60
CA ASP A 84 8.35 -14.72 -1.35
C ASP A 84 9.24 -14.22 -2.50
N ASP A 85 9.40 -12.91 -2.64
CA ASP A 85 10.14 -12.25 -3.72
C ASP A 85 9.61 -12.54 -5.14
N GLN A 86 8.36 -12.99 -5.25
CA GLN A 86 7.69 -13.18 -6.54
C GLN A 86 6.89 -11.93 -6.92
N LEU A 87 6.88 -11.57 -8.21
CA LEU A 87 6.05 -10.48 -8.71
C LEU A 87 4.57 -10.87 -8.74
N TYR A 88 3.74 -10.10 -8.07
CA TYR A 88 2.29 -10.27 -8.09
C TYR A 88 1.62 -9.27 -9.04
N ARG A 89 0.57 -9.74 -9.72
CA ARG A 89 -0.23 -8.92 -10.63
C ARG A 89 -1.71 -9.03 -10.30
N VAL A 90 -2.44 -7.94 -10.49
CA VAL A 90 -3.90 -7.87 -10.36
C VAL A 90 -4.54 -7.58 -11.71
N TYR A 91 -5.71 -8.18 -11.96
CA TYR A 91 -6.47 -8.01 -13.19
C TYR A 91 -7.95 -8.28 -12.96
N ARG A 92 -8.77 -7.93 -13.95
CA ARG A 92 -10.21 -8.21 -13.94
C ARG A 92 -10.50 -9.52 -14.66
N LEU A 93 -11.30 -10.38 -14.05
CA LEU A 93 -11.84 -11.61 -14.64
C LEU A 93 -13.08 -11.32 -15.48
N ASP A 94 -13.44 -12.24 -16.38
CA ASP A 94 -14.61 -12.10 -17.25
C ASP A 94 -15.94 -12.00 -16.46
N CYS A 95 -15.99 -12.63 -15.29
CA CYS A 95 -17.13 -12.53 -14.37
C CYS A 95 -17.22 -11.21 -13.60
N GLY A 96 -16.30 -10.27 -13.83
CA GLY A 96 -16.25 -8.95 -13.20
C GLY A 96 -15.49 -8.91 -11.87
N HIS A 97 -15.19 -10.06 -11.26
CA HIS A 97 -14.32 -10.16 -10.08
C HIS A 97 -12.86 -9.82 -10.40
N LEU A 98 -12.04 -9.69 -9.36
CA LEU A 98 -10.60 -9.48 -9.48
C LEU A 98 -9.83 -10.79 -9.34
N GLY A 99 -8.83 -10.99 -10.18
CA GLY A 99 -7.82 -12.04 -10.06
C GLY A 99 -6.50 -11.47 -9.55
N VAL A 100 -5.75 -12.28 -8.81
CA VAL A 100 -4.35 -12.01 -8.45
C VAL A 100 -3.51 -13.22 -8.83
N THR A 101 -2.35 -12.98 -9.44
CA THR A 101 -1.39 -14.03 -9.79
C THR A 101 0.02 -13.71 -9.30
N PRO A 102 0.70 -14.64 -8.60
CA PRO A 102 0.15 -15.90 -8.09
C PRO A 102 -0.94 -15.65 -7.03
N TRP A 103 -1.83 -16.63 -6.81
CA TRP A 103 -2.98 -16.46 -5.91
C TRP A 103 -2.53 -16.53 -4.43
N PRO A 104 -2.60 -15.44 -3.65
CA PRO A 104 -2.00 -15.39 -2.30
C PRO A 104 -2.93 -15.90 -1.18
N PHE A 105 -4.20 -16.17 -1.48
CA PHE A 105 -5.20 -16.47 -0.46
C PHE A 105 -5.43 -17.97 -0.31
N SER A 106 -5.63 -18.42 0.93
CA SER A 106 -6.00 -19.82 1.20
C SER A 106 -7.41 -20.16 0.70
N CYS A 107 -8.30 -19.17 0.65
CA CYS A 107 -9.66 -19.32 0.14
C CYS A 107 -9.72 -19.17 -1.39
N LYS A 108 -10.81 -19.67 -2.00
CA LYS A 108 -11.07 -19.52 -3.44
C LYS A 108 -11.66 -18.16 -3.81
N LYS A 109 -12.25 -17.46 -2.84
CA LYS A 109 -12.95 -16.20 -3.03
C LYS A 109 -12.84 -15.37 -1.77
N LEU A 110 -12.58 -14.07 -1.93
CA LEU A 110 -12.45 -13.12 -0.83
C LEU A 110 -13.10 -11.81 -1.25
N THR A 111 -13.95 -11.24 -0.40
CA THR A 111 -14.48 -9.89 -0.60
C THR A 111 -13.85 -8.96 0.43
N VAL A 112 -13.33 -7.83 -0.03
CA VAL A 112 -12.80 -6.76 0.82
C VAL A 112 -13.60 -5.49 0.58
N ALA A 113 -13.79 -4.71 1.64
CA ALA A 113 -14.59 -3.50 1.61
C ALA A 113 -13.86 -2.37 2.35
N VAL A 114 -14.07 -1.14 1.88
CA VAL A 114 -13.63 0.08 2.57
C VAL A 114 -14.76 1.11 2.56
N ASP A 115 -14.79 1.97 3.57
CA ASP A 115 -15.64 3.14 3.54
C ASP A 115 -14.97 4.28 2.78
N ALA A 116 -15.74 4.95 1.93
CA ALA A 116 -15.32 6.08 1.13
C ALA A 116 -16.31 7.22 1.23
N CYS A 117 -15.80 8.44 1.23
CA CYS A 117 -16.57 9.67 1.06
C CYS A 117 -16.18 10.32 -0.28
N TYR A 118 -17.15 10.84 -1.01
CA TYR A 118 -16.91 11.54 -2.27
C TYR A 118 -17.25 13.02 -2.10
N LEU A 119 -16.28 13.88 -2.39
CA LEU A 119 -16.47 15.33 -2.43
C LEU A 119 -16.53 15.77 -3.89
N SER A 120 -17.56 16.53 -4.26
CA SER A 120 -17.67 17.12 -5.61
C SER A 120 -16.80 18.38 -5.76
N GLN A 121 -16.47 19.04 -4.66
CA GLN A 121 -15.60 20.21 -4.63
C GLN A 121 -14.14 19.79 -4.82
N LEU A 122 -13.50 20.36 -5.84
CA LEU A 122 -12.11 20.03 -6.22
C LEU A 122 -11.06 20.80 -5.42
N GLN A 123 -11.40 21.98 -4.91
CA GLN A 123 -10.48 22.88 -4.21
C GLN A 123 -11.14 23.44 -2.96
N PHE A 124 -10.38 23.50 -1.88
CA PHE A 124 -10.79 24.07 -0.59
C PHE A 124 -9.86 25.21 -0.24
N ALA A 125 -10.39 26.31 0.29
CA ALA A 125 -9.58 27.46 0.66
C ALA A 125 -8.75 27.17 1.92
N THR A 126 -9.26 26.31 2.81
CA THR A 126 -8.59 25.95 4.07
C THR A 126 -8.73 24.47 4.39
N ASN A 127 -7.84 23.99 5.26
CA ASN A 127 -7.92 22.63 5.79
C ASN A 127 -9.18 22.41 6.64
N ASP A 128 -9.68 23.44 7.32
CA ASP A 128 -10.89 23.35 8.15
C ASP A 128 -12.13 23.18 7.29
N GLU A 129 -12.20 23.86 6.16
CA GLU A 129 -13.26 23.68 5.16
C GLU A 129 -13.27 22.25 4.60
N LEU A 130 -12.09 21.72 4.23
CA LEU A 130 -11.96 20.32 3.79
C LEU A 130 -12.42 19.34 4.88
N ARG A 131 -12.02 19.56 6.14
CA ARG A 131 -12.42 18.69 7.27
C ARG A 131 -13.93 18.70 7.48
N ALA A 132 -14.56 19.87 7.45
CA ALA A 132 -16.01 20.00 7.57
C ALA A 132 -16.73 19.29 6.42
N ALA A 133 -16.27 19.48 5.19
CA ALA A 133 -16.83 18.81 4.01
C ALA A 133 -16.70 17.28 4.09
N LEU A 134 -15.55 16.76 4.53
CA LEU A 134 -15.35 15.32 4.73
C LEU A 134 -16.25 14.75 5.83
N ALA A 135 -16.52 15.52 6.89
CA ALA A 135 -17.37 15.09 8.00
C ALA A 135 -18.85 15.00 7.61
N ASP A 136 -19.32 15.94 6.79
CA ASP A 136 -20.71 15.99 6.30
C ASP A 136 -20.97 15.01 5.14
N ALA A 137 -19.94 14.67 4.37
CA ALA A 137 -20.08 13.82 3.21
C ALA A 137 -20.62 12.41 3.56
N PRO A 138 -21.60 11.90 2.80
CA PRO A 138 -22.17 10.59 3.05
C PRO A 138 -21.14 9.50 2.81
N ARG A 139 -21.04 8.58 3.80
CA ARG A 139 -20.19 7.40 3.72
C ARG A 139 -20.81 6.37 2.79
N LYS A 140 -19.99 5.79 1.91
CA LYS A 140 -20.37 4.70 1.03
C LYS A 140 -19.38 3.56 1.18
N THR A 141 -19.87 2.34 1.24
CA THR A 141 -19.03 1.16 1.22
C THR A 141 -18.65 0.83 -0.24
N VAL A 142 -17.37 0.67 -0.49
CA VAL A 142 -16.81 0.23 -1.78
C VAL A 142 -16.26 -1.16 -1.59
N GLU A 143 -16.71 -2.10 -2.42
CA GLU A 143 -16.36 -3.52 -2.29
C GLU A 143 -15.64 -4.03 -3.54
N TRP A 144 -14.68 -4.93 -3.30
CA TRP A 144 -14.02 -5.69 -4.35
C TRP A 144 -14.04 -7.16 -3.98
N THR A 145 -14.46 -7.97 -4.93
CA THR A 145 -14.47 -9.42 -4.78
C THR A 145 -13.34 -10.01 -5.61
N PHE A 146 -12.42 -10.69 -4.95
CA PHE A 146 -11.36 -11.49 -5.52
C PHE A 146 -11.81 -12.94 -5.69
N ALA A 147 -11.45 -13.58 -6.80
CA ALA A 147 -11.68 -15.00 -7.03
C ALA A 147 -10.43 -15.65 -7.63
N LYS A 148 -10.15 -16.89 -7.19
CA LYS A 148 -9.09 -17.70 -7.78
C LYS A 148 -9.44 -17.94 -9.26
N PRO A 149 -8.54 -17.60 -10.20
CA PRO A 149 -8.74 -17.85 -11.62
C PRO A 149 -8.99 -19.33 -11.92
#